data_AF-A0A7C9E9E2-F1
#
_entry.id   AF-A0A7C9E9E2-F1
#
_cell.length_a   1.000
_cell.length_b   1.000
_cell.length_c   1.000
_cell.angle_alpha   90.00
_cell.angle_beta   90.00
_cell.angle_gamma   90.00
#
_symmetry.space_group_name_H-M   'P 1'
#
loop_
_entity.id
_entity.type
_entity.pdbx_description
1 polymer ?
#
loop_
_entity_poly.entity_id
_entity_poly.type
_entity_poly.pdbx_seq_one_letter_code
_entity_poly.pdbx_strand_id
1 'polypeptide(L)'
;VLFRSLLTIFLVKGSTPSTSNMGIRVKLEAEVDIKSSGDLFHELLLYQLHEIPNISPEKFHAFDLHEGQFDKTGSIFYVHYTLGGKKRVAKDIIEVVEGD
;
A
#
# COMPACT_ATOMS: atom_id res chain seq x y z
N VAL A 1 0.54 -5.41 -7.24
CA VAL A 1 0.27 -3.95 -7.29
C VAL A 1 -0.09 -3.34 -5.94
N LEU A 2 -0.61 -4.11 -4.97
CA LEU A 2 -0.57 -3.80 -3.53
C LEU A 2 0.83 -3.36 -3.02
N PHE A 3 1.88 -4.02 -3.53
CA PHE A 3 3.29 -3.67 -3.30
C PHE A 3 3.62 -2.24 -3.72
N ARG A 4 3.03 -1.72 -4.82
CA ARG A 4 3.27 -0.34 -5.27
C ARG A 4 2.60 0.67 -4.36
N SER A 5 1.38 0.40 -3.92
CA SER A 5 0.63 1.33 -3.08
C SER A 5 1.21 1.42 -1.65
N LEU A 6 1.48 0.27 -1.01
CA LEU A 6 2.07 0.26 0.33
C LEU A 6 3.52 0.77 0.31
N LEU A 7 4.35 0.35 -0.65
CA LEU A 7 5.72 0.88 -0.78
C LEU A 7 5.72 2.38 -1.13
N THR A 8 4.76 2.87 -1.92
CA THR A 8 4.59 4.32 -2.16
C THR A 8 4.26 5.05 -0.86
N ILE A 9 3.39 4.52 0.01
CA ILE A 9 3.14 5.11 1.34
C ILE A 9 4.44 5.12 2.18
N PHE A 10 5.27 4.08 2.11
CA PHE A 10 6.57 4.04 2.78
C PHE A 10 7.63 4.99 2.18
N LEU A 11 7.56 5.29 0.88
CA LEU A 11 8.60 6.01 0.13
C LEU A 11 8.26 7.46 -0.25
N VAL A 12 7.01 7.92 -0.09
CA VAL A 12 6.66 9.33 -0.35
C VAL A 12 7.22 10.22 0.76
N LYS A 13 8.52 10.52 0.65
CA LYS A 13 9.20 11.62 1.32
C LYS A 13 9.43 12.82 0.39
N GLY A 14 8.89 12.79 -0.83
CA GLY A 14 9.00 13.90 -1.76
C GLY A 14 7.99 13.85 -2.90
N SER A 15 6.90 14.61 -2.79
CA SER A 15 6.24 15.21 -3.97
C SER A 15 5.34 16.35 -3.51
N THR A 16 5.72 17.57 -3.89
CA THR A 16 4.87 18.77 -3.86
C THR A 16 3.84 18.71 -5.00
N PRO A 17 2.60 19.20 -4.82
CA PRO A 17 1.64 19.28 -5.91
C PRO A 17 1.81 20.60 -6.66
N SER A 18 1.83 20.57 -7.99
CA SER A 18 1.51 21.74 -8.81
C SER A 18 0.44 21.39 -9.84
N THR A 19 -0.60 22.21 -9.82
CA THR A 19 -1.81 22.12 -10.64
C THR A 19 -1.54 22.63 -12.05
N SER A 20 -1.84 21.84 -13.08
CA SER A 20 -2.52 22.31 -14.30
C SER A 20 -2.81 21.12 -15.23
N ASN A 21 -3.79 21.33 -16.10
CA ASN A 21 -4.58 20.34 -16.81
C ASN A 21 -3.82 19.70 -18.00
N MET A 22 -2.84 18.85 -17.70
CA MET A 22 -2.18 17.94 -18.66
C MET A 22 -1.88 16.63 -17.92
N GLY A 23 -2.38 15.50 -18.43
CA GLY A 23 -2.12 14.19 -17.84
C GLY A 23 -0.65 13.83 -18.00
N ILE A 24 0.19 14.18 -17.02
CA ILE A 24 1.57 13.72 -16.97
C ILE A 24 1.54 12.29 -16.42
N ARG A 25 1.85 11.31 -17.28
CA ARG A 25 2.06 9.93 -16.84
C ARG A 25 3.49 9.81 -16.31
N VAL A 26 3.65 9.95 -15.00
CA VAL A 26 4.92 9.71 -14.31
C VAL A 26 4.96 8.27 -13.79
N LYS A 27 6.06 7.56 -14.04
CA LYS A 27 6.35 6.26 -13.43
C LYS A 27 7.43 6.47 -12.37
N LEU A 28 7.12 6.14 -11.12
CA LEU A 28 8.09 6.13 -10.02
C LEU A 28 8.38 4.68 -9.66
N GLU A 29 9.66 4.33 -9.58
CA GLU A 29 10.12 3.01 -9.16
C GLU A 29 11.21 3.21 -8.11
N ALA A 30 11.22 2.32 -7.13
CA ALA A 30 12.18 2.34 -6.04
C ALA A 30 12.45 0.91 -5.61
N GLU A 31 13.70 0.64 -5.31
CA GLU A 31 14.20 -0.64 -4.84
C GLU A 31 14.65 -0.45 -3.40
N VAL A 32 14.19 -1.36 -2.53
CA VAL A 32 14.48 -1.30 -1.09
C VAL A 32 14.90 -2.70 -0.66
N ASP A 33 16.11 -2.81 -0.14
CA ASP A 33 16.61 -4.05 0.43
C ASP A 33 15.90 -4.35 1.75
N ILE A 34 15.33 -5.55 1.84
CA ILE A 34 14.79 -6.08 3.10
C ILE A 34 15.78 -7.10 3.68
N LYS A 35 15.92 -7.09 5.01
CA LYS A 35 16.75 -8.07 5.73
C LYS A 35 16.01 -9.38 6.03
N SER A 36 14.70 -9.40 5.82
CA SER A 36 13.83 -10.56 6.02
C SER A 36 13.74 -11.41 4.75
N SER A 37 13.22 -12.64 4.86
CA SER A 37 12.89 -13.45 3.70
C SER A 37 11.85 -12.74 2.82
N GLY A 38 12.03 -12.82 1.50
CA GLY A 38 11.06 -12.31 0.52
C GLY A 38 9.71 -13.02 0.63
N ASP A 39 9.72 -14.33 0.90
CA ASP A 39 8.50 -15.15 1.04
C ASP A 39 7.67 -14.69 2.24
N LEU A 40 8.33 -14.44 3.37
CA LEU A 40 7.67 -13.94 4.58
C LEU A 40 7.01 -12.57 4.33
N PHE A 41 7.71 -11.70 3.60
CA PHE A 41 7.18 -10.38 3.27
C PHE A 41 6.00 -10.47 2.29
N HIS A 42 6.06 -11.41 1.34
CA HIS A 42 4.98 -11.68 0.40
C HIS A 42 3.73 -12.23 1.12
N GLU A 43 3.90 -13.20 2.01
CA GLU A 43 2.82 -13.75 2.83
C GLU A 43 2.17 -12.70 3.73
N LEU A 44 2.98 -11.85 4.37
CA LEU A 44 2.48 -10.75 5.20
C LEU A 44 1.51 -9.85 4.41
N LEU A 45 1.86 -9.53 3.17
CA LEU A 45 1.09 -8.63 2.31
C LEU A 45 -0.14 -9.26 1.66
N LEU A 46 -0.18 -10.57 1.48
CA LEU A 46 -1.33 -11.24 0.88
C LEU A 46 -2.33 -11.74 1.92
N TYR A 47 -1.83 -12.31 3.01
CA TYR A 47 -2.66 -13.07 3.94
C TYR A 47 -2.78 -12.41 5.32
N GLN A 48 -1.86 -11.50 5.66
CA GLN A 48 -1.78 -10.91 7.00
C GLN A 48 -1.77 -9.38 6.98
N LEU A 49 -2.43 -8.75 6.00
CA LEU A 49 -2.53 -7.27 5.92
C LEU A 49 -3.09 -6.64 7.21
N HIS A 50 -3.96 -7.34 7.92
CA HIS A 50 -4.54 -6.92 9.19
C HIS A 50 -3.51 -6.83 10.34
N GLU A 51 -2.33 -7.45 10.21
CA GLU A 51 -1.25 -7.38 11.20
C GLU A 51 -0.35 -6.14 11.01
N ILE A 52 -0.39 -5.48 9.84
CA ILE A 52 0.46 -4.31 9.57
C ILE A 52 0.26 -3.16 10.57
N PRO A 53 -0.96 -2.83 11.02
CA PRO A 53 -1.15 -1.84 12.09
C PRO A 53 -0.49 -2.24 13.42
N ASN A 54 -0.33 -3.54 13.70
CA ASN A 54 0.38 -4.00 14.89
C ASN A 54 1.91 -3.90 14.71
N ILE A 55 2.41 -4.15 13.50
CA ILE A 55 3.83 -4.07 13.16
C ILE A 55 4.31 -2.61 13.09
N SER A 56 3.48 -1.71 12.57
CA SER A 56 3.83 -0.29 12.41
C SER A 56 2.66 0.64 12.75
N PRO A 57 2.24 0.71 14.03
CA PRO A 57 1.07 1.48 14.47
C PRO A 57 1.22 2.98 14.28
N GLU A 58 2.46 3.50 14.24
CA GLU A 58 2.70 4.91 13.98
C GLU A 58 2.37 5.32 12.54
N LYS A 59 2.50 4.38 11.60
CA LYS A 59 2.30 4.60 10.17
C LYS A 59 0.96 4.12 9.69
N PHE A 60 0.53 2.92 10.10
CA PHE A 60 -0.72 2.29 9.66
C PHE A 60 -1.64 2.08 10.86
N HIS A 61 -2.91 2.42 10.68
CA HIS A 61 -3.89 2.40 11.76
C HIS A 61 -4.93 1.30 11.56
N ALA A 62 -5.32 1.06 10.30
CA ALA A 62 -6.35 0.09 9.95
C ALA A 62 -6.32 -0.23 8.46
N PHE A 63 -6.81 -1.42 8.13
CA PHE A 63 -7.12 -1.88 6.78
C PHE A 63 -8.58 -2.33 6.78
N ASP A 64 -9.44 -1.55 6.16
CA ASP A 64 -10.89 -1.80 6.16
C ASP A 64 -11.30 -2.37 4.80
N LEU A 65 -11.71 -3.65 4.80
CA LEU A 65 -12.20 -4.32 3.60
C LEU A 65 -13.56 -3.74 3.20
N HIS A 66 -13.68 -3.30 1.95
CA HIS A 66 -14.92 -2.77 1.41
C HIS A 66 -15.66 -3.81 0.58
N GLU A 67 -14.96 -4.48 -0.33
CA GLU A 67 -15.50 -5.51 -1.23
C GLU A 67 -14.47 -6.64 -1.41
N GLY A 68 -14.94 -7.89 -1.49
CA GLY A 68 -14.10 -9.06 -1.76
C GLY A 68 -13.43 -9.65 -0.52
N GLN A 69 -12.17 -10.07 -0.68
CA GLN A 69 -11.30 -10.63 0.36
C GLN A 69 -9.86 -10.15 0.14
N PHE A 70 -9.07 -9.98 1.19
CA PHE A 70 -7.71 -9.41 1.09
C PHE A 70 -6.73 -10.23 0.22
N ASP A 71 -7.07 -11.46 -0.13
CA ASP A 71 -6.27 -12.38 -0.92
C ASP A 71 -6.87 -12.64 -2.31
N LYS A 72 -7.88 -11.87 -2.73
CA LYS A 72 -8.57 -12.06 -4.02
C LYS A 72 -8.42 -10.87 -4.96
N THR A 73 -8.11 -11.18 -6.22
CA THR A 73 -8.09 -10.20 -7.30
C THR A 73 -9.45 -9.49 -7.43
N GLY A 74 -9.41 -8.17 -7.63
CA GLY A 74 -10.59 -7.30 -7.70
C GLY A 74 -11.10 -6.78 -6.36
N SER A 75 -10.54 -7.24 -5.24
CA SER A 75 -10.98 -6.80 -3.91
C SER A 75 -10.60 -5.35 -3.62
N ILE A 76 -11.47 -4.65 -2.91
CA ILE A 76 -11.36 -3.22 -2.64
C ILE A 76 -11.24 -3.01 -1.14
N PHE A 77 -10.26 -2.22 -0.72
CA PHE A 77 -10.06 -1.91 0.70
C PHE A 77 -9.59 -0.46 0.90
N TYR A 78 -9.77 0.03 2.13
CA TYR A 78 -9.29 1.32 2.57
C TYR A 78 -8.10 1.14 3.52
N VAL A 79 -7.05 1.94 3.32
CA VAL A 79 -5.86 1.98 4.18
C VAL A 79 -5.86 3.27 4.95
N HIS A 80 -5.84 3.17 6.28
CA HIS A 80 -5.73 4.31 7.18
C HIS A 80 -4.28 4.46 7.61
N TYR A 81 -3.65 5.59 7.31
CA TYR A 81 -2.22 5.79 7.56
C TYR A 81 -1.88 7.23 7.97
N THR A 82 -0.72 7.42 8.60
CA THR A 82 -0.14 8.74 8.88
C THR A 82 1.01 9.02 7.93
N LEU A 83 0.96 10.17 7.25
CA LEU A 83 2.07 10.66 6.43
C LEU A 83 2.33 12.14 6.73
N GLY A 84 3.58 12.45 7.10
CA GLY A 84 3.97 13.81 7.50
C GLY A 84 3.17 14.34 8.70
N GLY A 85 2.88 13.46 9.67
CA GLY A 85 2.09 13.79 10.87
C GLY A 85 0.58 13.95 10.64
N LYS A 86 0.09 13.76 9.42
CA LYS A 86 -1.34 13.87 9.08
C LYS A 86 -1.93 12.51 8.78
N LYS A 87 -3.07 12.20 9.40
CA LYS A 87 -3.88 11.02 9.07
C LYS A 87 -4.48 11.17 7.67
N ARG A 88 -4.47 10.08 6.90
CA ARG A 88 -4.96 9.97 5.53
C ARG A 88 -5.66 8.62 5.36
N VAL A 89 -6.49 8.56 4.33
CA VAL A 89 -7.14 7.33 3.89
C VAL A 89 -6.88 7.17 2.39
N ALA A 90 -6.43 6.00 1.96
CA ALA A 90 -6.32 5.62 0.56
C ALA A 90 -7.31 4.51 0.27
N LYS A 91 -7.96 4.55 -0.90
CA LYS A 91 -8.75 3.44 -1.44
C LYS A 91 -7.87 2.70 -2.44
N ASP A 92 -7.84 1.39 -2.35
CA ASP A 92 -7.00 0.55 -3.22
C ASP A 92 -7.76 -0.68 -3.70
N ILE A 93 -7.25 -1.27 -4.79
CA ILE A 93 -7.80 -2.47 -5.43
C ILE A 93 -6.68 -3.48 -5.63
N ILE A 94 -6.96 -4.74 -5.29
CA ILE A 94 -6.04 -5.85 -5.55
C ILE A 94 -6.10 -6.18 -7.05
N GLU A 95 -5.16 -5.66 -7.83
CA GLU A 95 -5.21 -5.84 -9.29
C GLU A 95 -4.89 -7.27 -9.74
N VAL A 96 -3.96 -7.95 -9.09
CA VAL A 96 -3.52 -9.32 -9.40
C VAL A 96 -2.93 -9.95 -8.15
N VAL A 97 -3.29 -11.21 -7.89
CA VAL A 97 -2.61 -12.12 -6.96
C VAL A 97 -1.95 -13.21 -7.80
N GLU A 98 -0.67 -13.50 -7.55
CA GLU A 98 0.03 -14.56 -8.30
C GLU A 98 -0.62 -15.93 -8.01
N GLY A 99 -1.15 -16.58 -9.04
CA GLY A 99 -1.79 -17.89 -8.94
C GLY A 99 -3.32 -17.92 -9.07
N ASP A 100 -3.99 -16.77 -9.18
CA ASP A 100 -5.38 -16.66 -9.66
C ASP A 100 -5.47 -16.64 -11.20
#